data_AF-A0A960R3J5-F1
#
_entry.id   AF-A0A960R3J5-F1
#
_cell.length_a   1.000
_cell.length_b   1.000
_cell.length_c   1.000
_cell.angle_alpha   90.00
_cell.angle_beta   90.00
_cell.angle_gamma   90.00
#
_symmetry.space_group_name_H-M   'P 1'
#
loop_
_entity.id
_entity.type
_entity.pdbx_description
1 polymer ?
#
loop_
_entity_poly.entity_id
_entity_poly.type
_entity_poly.pdbx_seq_one_letter_code
_entity_poly.pdbx_strand_id
1 'polypeptide(L)' 'MTPTPKTIQIFLPGGDPRGIRVAEITTRIVQVIEVPRSLLGDFLKMPESDQVAVYFLFGQSE' A
#
# COMPACT_ATOMS: atom_id res chain seq x y z
N MET A 1 6.44 11.94 23.28
CA MET A 1 5.14 11.43 22.77
C MET A 1 5.05 9.97 23.18
N THR A 2 4.01 9.56 23.92
CA THR A 2 3.85 8.16 24.36
C THR A 2 3.32 7.34 23.17
N PRO A 3 4.00 6.26 22.75
CA PRO A 3 3.53 5.44 21.63
C PRO A 3 2.23 4.73 22.00
N THR A 4 1.16 4.97 21.24
CA THR A 4 -0.10 4.24 21.36
C THR A 4 -0.08 3.06 20.39
N PRO A 5 -0.42 1.84 20.82
CA PRO A 5 -0.48 0.69 19.92
C PRO A 5 -1.55 0.95 18.85
N LYS A 6 -1.27 0.51 17.62
CA LYS A 6 -2.19 0.61 16.49
C LYS A 6 -2.23 -0.74 15.78
N THR A 7 -3.44 -1.17 15.44
CA THR A 7 -3.63 -2.32 14.55
C THR A 7 -3.56 -1.84 13.12
N ILE A 8 -2.68 -2.48 12.34
CA ILE A 8 -2.67 -2.35 10.88
C ILE A 8 -3.26 -3.64 10.30
N GLN A 9 -4.10 -3.50 9.28
CA GLN A 9 -4.56 -4.62 8.48
C GLN A 9 -3.84 -4.58 7.14
N ILE A 10 -3.33 -5.74 6.70
CA ILE A 10 -2.66 -5.89 5.42
C ILE A 10 -3.46 -6.89 4.59
N PHE A 11 -4.00 -6.42 3.48
CA PHE A 11 -4.71 -7.22 2.49
C PHE A 11 -3.76 -7.54 1.34
N LEU A 12 -3.83 -8.78 0.86
CA LEU A 12 -3.07 -9.29 -0.27
C LEU A 12 -4.05 -9.59 -1.42
N PRO A 13 -4.33 -8.64 -2.33
CA PRO A 13 -5.33 -8.83 -3.39
C PRO A 13 -5.01 -10.01 -4.31
N GLY A 14 -3.72 -10.25 -4.58
CA GLY A 14 -3.25 -11.35 -5.42
C GLY A 14 -2.85 -12.62 -4.64
N GLY A 15 -3.02 -12.65 -3.31
CA GLY A 15 -2.62 -13.78 -2.46
C GLY A 15 -1.10 -13.98 -2.30
N ASP A 16 -0.26 -13.28 -3.06
CA ASP A 16 1.20 -13.31 -2.93
C ASP A 16 1.68 -12.19 -1.97
N PRO A 17 2.39 -12.53 -0.87
CA PRO A 17 2.99 -11.53 0.02
C PRO A 17 4.04 -10.63 -0.64
N ARG A 18 4.59 -11.01 -1.80
CA ARG A 18 5.52 -10.20 -2.60
C ARG A 18 4.82 -9.37 -3.68
N GLY A 19 3.51 -9.52 -3.82
CA GLY A 19 2.69 -8.81 -4.79
C GLY A 19 2.29 -7.41 -4.32
N ILE A 20 1.16 -6.92 -4.85
CA ILE A 20 0.53 -5.69 -4.38
C ILE A 20 0.04 -5.92 -2.95
N ARG A 21 0.29 -4.96 -2.05
CA ARG A 21 -0.13 -5.02 -0.65
C ARG A 21 -0.92 -3.77 -0.31
N VAL A 22 -2.08 -3.95 0.29
CA VAL A 22 -2.92 -2.84 0.76
C VAL A 22 -2.89 -2.85 2.27
N ALA A 23 -2.31 -1.80 2.87
CA ALA A 23 -2.22 -1.64 4.31
C ALA A 23 -3.10 -0.47 4.78
N GLU A 24 -3.91 -0.68 5.81
CA GLU A 24 -4.73 0.37 6.40
C GLU A 24 -4.68 0.34 7.93
N ILE A 25 -5.00 1.48 8.53
CA ILE A 25 -5.23 1.58 9.97
C ILE A 25 -6.73 1.56 10.17
N THR A 26 -7.26 0.55 10.85
CA THR A 26 -8.72 0.33 11.02
C THR A 26 -9.48 1.51 11.62
N THR A 27 -8.80 2.38 12.36
CA THR A 27 -9.38 3.57 13.02
C THR A 27 -9.23 4.85 12.20
N ARG A 28 -8.68 4.79 10.98
CA ARG A 28 -8.40 5.95 10.12
C ARG A 28 -8.70 5.63 8.67
N ILE A 29 -9.10 6.63 7.89
CA ILE A 29 -9.30 6.51 6.44
C ILE A 29 -8.00 6.44 5.62
N VAL A 30 -6.86 6.28 6.29
CA VAL A 30 -5.55 6.29 5.63
C VAL A 30 -5.23 4.88 5.18
N GLN A 31 -5.02 4.74 3.88
CA GLN A 31 -4.61 3.52 3.22
C GLN A 31 -3.26 3.76 2.52
N VAL A 32 -2.42 2.74 2.54
CA VAL A 32 -1.16 2.68 1.80
C VAL A 32 -1.24 1.48 0.88
N ILE A 33 -0.90 1.69 -0.39
CA ILE A 33 -0.82 0.61 -1.37
C ILE A 33 0.64 0.50 -1.78
N GLU A 34 1.24 -0.62 -1.46
CA GLU A 34 2.58 -0.93 -1.92
C GLU A 34 2.50 -1.74 -3.21
N VAL A 35 3.19 -1.25 -4.23
CA VAL A 35 3.16 -1.81 -5.57
C VAL A 35 4.58 -2.13 -6.01
N PRO A 36 4.94 -3.40 -6.21
CA PRO A 36 6.18 -3.78 -6.86
C PRO A 36 6.24 -3.19 -8.28
N ARG A 37 7.41 -2.69 -8.70
CA ARG A 37 7.56 -2.06 -10.03
C ARG A 37 7.10 -2.96 -11.19
N SER A 38 7.32 -4.27 -11.07
CA SER A 38 6.87 -5.27 -12.05
C SER A 38 5.35 -5.36 -12.18
N LEU A 39 4.60 -5.01 -11.13
CA LEU A 39 3.14 -5.10 -11.05
C LEU A 39 2.46 -3.72 -11.18
N LEU A 40 3.19 -2.66 -11.51
CA LEU A 40 2.62 -1.33 -11.75
C LEU A 40 1.53 -1.35 -12.83
N GLY A 41 1.72 -2.16 -13.88
CA GLY A 41 0.72 -2.29 -14.94
C GLY A 41 -0.60 -2.90 -14.46
N ASP A 42 -0.57 -3.75 -13.43
CA ASP A 42 -1.78 -4.31 -12.84
C ASP A 42 -2.40 -3.36 -11.82
N PHE A 43 -1.59 -2.62 -11.06
CA PHE A 43 -2.07 -1.56 -10.18
C PHE A 43 -2.81 -0.46 -10.95
N LEU A 44 -2.32 -0.05 -12.12
CA LEU A 44 -2.99 0.96 -12.97
C LEU A 44 -4.35 0.51 -13.52
N LYS A 45 -4.71 -0.77 -13.41
CA LYS A 45 -6.04 -1.29 -13.75
C LYS A 45 -6.99 -1.28 -12.54
N MET A 46 -6.46 -1.06 -11.34
CA MET A 46 -7.25 -1.03 -10.11
C MET A 46 -7.88 0.36 -9.92
N PRO A 47 -9.14 0.47 -9.46
CA PRO A 47 -9.81 1.75 -9.25
C PRO A 47 -9.10 2.64 -8.21
N GLU A 48 -8.30 2.04 -7.32
CA GLU A 48 -7.48 2.75 -6.35
C GLU A 48 -6.37 3.59 -7.00
N SER A 49 -5.97 3.26 -8.23
CA SER A 49 -4.96 4.04 -8.96
C SER A 49 -5.49 5.39 -9.48
N ASP A 50 -6.81 5.52 -9.64
CA ASP A 50 -7.48 6.76 -10.05
C ASP A 50 -7.76 7.71 -8.87
N GLN A 51 -7.54 7.25 -7.63
CA GLN A 51 -7.78 8.06 -6.43
C GLN A 51 -6.67 9.09 -6.20
N VAL A 52 -7.02 10.20 -5.55
CA VAL A 52 -6.03 11.20 -5.13
C VAL A 52 -5.14 10.60 -4.05
N ALA A 53 -3.85 10.48 -4.36
CA ALA A 53 -2.87 9.88 -3.46
C ALA A 53 -1.51 10.59 -3.54
N VAL A 54 -0.66 10.31 -2.55
CA VAL A 54 0.75 10.72 -2.54
C VAL A 54 1.59 9.52 -2.96
N TYR A 55 2.41 9.69 -4.00
CA TYR A 55 3.25 8.62 -4.53
C TYR A 55 4.67 8.73 -3.99
N PHE A 56 5.16 7.64 -3.44
CA PHE A 56 6.55 7.50 -3.02
C PHE A 56 7.23 6.42 -3.85
N LEU A 57 8.26 6.80 -4.60
CA LEU A 57 9.14 5.84 -5.26
C LEU A 57 10.33 5.59 -4.35
N PHE A 58 10.36 4.40 -3.75
CA PHE A 58 11.52 3.94 -2.98
C PHE A 58 12.49 3.22 -3.92
N GLY A 59 13.70 3.76 -4.05
CA GLY A 59 14.83 3.06 -4.66
C GLY A 59 15.70 2.44 -3.57
N GLN A 60 16.62 1.54 -3.96
CA GLN A 60 17.74 1.25 -3.06
C GLN A 60 18.54 2.55 -2.90
N SER A 61 18.53 3.11 -1.69
CA SER A 61 19.62 3.98 -1.27
C SER A 61 20.89 3.14 -1.34
N GLU A 62 21.94 3.68 -1.94
CA GLU A 62 23.30 3.14 -1.82
C GLU A 62 23.65 2.85 -0.35
#